data_AF-A0A6M4JMK9-F1
#
_entry.id   AF-A0A6M4JMK9-F1
#
_cell.length_a   1.000
_cell.length_b   1.000
_cell.length_c   1.000
_cell.angle_alpha   90.00
_cell.angle_beta   90.00
_cell.angle_gamma   90.00
#
_symmetry.space_group_name_H-M   'P 1'
#
loop_
_entity.id
_entity.type
_entity.pdbx_description
1 polymer ?
#
loop_
_entity_poly.entity_id
_entity_poly.type
_entity_poly.pdbx_seq_one_letter_code
_entity_poly.pdbx_strand_id
1 'polypeptide(L)' 'MMATKKEKAENAFYIKDLREHSRELFGVKPEVFDGALFHVHKMSITKSEAKKLISQFLQKEVK' A
#
# COMPACT_ATOMS: atom_id res chain seq x y z
N MET A 1 -28.14 19.66 0.44
CA MET A 1 -26.68 19.86 0.53
C MET A 1 -26.03 18.51 0.77
N MET A 2 -25.11 18.10 -0.11
CA MET A 2 -24.46 16.79 -0.08
C MET A 2 -23.47 16.72 1.07
N ALA A 3 -23.82 15.99 2.13
CA ALA A 3 -22.89 15.57 3.15
C ALA A 3 -22.62 14.07 2.98
N THR A 4 -21.79 13.72 2.00
CA THR A 4 -21.16 12.39 2.00
C THR A 4 -20.16 12.40 3.16
N LYS A 5 -20.62 11.86 4.30
CA LYS A 5 -19.73 11.33 5.32
C LYS A 5 -18.80 10.38 4.57
N LYS A 6 -17.52 10.75 4.50
CA LYS A 6 -16.41 9.87 4.18
C LYS A 6 -16.36 8.80 5.28
N GLU A 7 -17.29 7.86 5.22
CA GLU A 7 -17.10 6.57 5.83
C GLU A 7 -15.83 6.03 5.20
N LYS A 8 -14.83 5.82 6.06
CA LYS A 8 -13.53 5.24 5.73
C LYS A 8 -13.76 3.77 5.33
N ALA A 9 -14.52 3.53 4.27
CA ALA A 9 -14.34 2.36 3.45
C ALA A 9 -12.93 2.52 2.89
N GLU A 10 -11.95 1.96 3.59
CA GLU A 10 -10.62 1.82 3.02
C GLU A 10 -10.78 0.95 1.78
N ASN A 11 -10.95 1.60 0.63
CA ASN A 11 -11.10 0.92 -0.64
C ASN A 11 -9.85 0.06 -0.80
N ALA A 12 -10.05 -1.26 -0.85
CA ALA A 12 -8.98 -2.17 -1.18
C ALA A 12 -8.65 -1.93 -2.65
N PHE A 13 -7.44 -1.46 -2.91
CA PHE A 13 -6.94 -1.27 -4.27
C PHE A 13 -6.20 -2.52 -4.71
N TYR A 14 -6.22 -2.80 -6.00
CA TYR A 14 -5.41 -3.88 -6.55
C TYR A 14 -3.93 -3.60 -6.30
N ILE A 15 -3.19 -4.65 -5.93
CA ILE A 15 -1.74 -4.55 -5.71
C ILE A 15 -1.04 -4.04 -6.97
N LYS A 16 -1.50 -4.46 -8.17
CA LYS A 16 -0.97 -3.96 -9.45
C LYS A 16 -1.08 -2.44 -9.59
N ASP A 17 -2.23 -1.89 -9.27
CA ASP A 17 -2.51 -0.46 -9.38
C ASP A 17 -1.64 0.34 -8.40
N LEU A 18 -1.59 -0.13 -7.15
CA LEU A 18 -0.71 0.45 -6.12
C LEU A 18 0.78 0.29 -6.45
N ARG A 19 1.16 -0.77 -7.16
CA ARG A 19 2.53 -1.03 -7.62
C ARG A 19 2.94 -0.05 -8.72
N GLU A 20 2.07 0.19 -9.70
CA GLU A 20 2.32 1.18 -10.75
C GLU A 20 2.47 2.59 -10.17
N HIS A 21 1.64 2.92 -9.17
CA HIS A 21 1.72 4.17 -8.46
C HIS A 21 2.60 4.12 -7.19
N SER A 22 3.42 3.07 -6.99
CA SER A 22 4.09 2.87 -5.70
C SER A 22 5.07 3.98 -5.35
N ARG A 23 5.76 4.46 -6.38
CA ARG A 23 6.76 5.52 -6.28
C ARG A 23 6.13 6.86 -5.94
N GLU A 24 4.95 7.13 -6.47
CA GLU A 24 4.23 8.39 -6.24
C GLU A 24 3.41 8.37 -4.94
N LEU A 25 2.77 7.23 -4.64
CA LEU A 25 1.91 7.08 -3.45
C LEU A 25 2.69 6.83 -2.16
N PHE A 26 3.80 6.08 -2.23
CA PHE A 26 4.56 5.64 -1.07
C PHE A 26 6.03 6.08 -1.10
N GLY A 27 6.51 6.66 -2.21
CA GLY A 27 7.91 7.05 -2.33
C GLY A 27 8.88 5.87 -2.51
N VAL A 28 8.37 4.66 -2.76
CA VAL A 28 9.18 3.44 -2.86
C VAL A 28 9.19 2.87 -4.26
N LYS A 29 10.30 2.21 -4.62
CA LYS A 29 10.38 1.45 -5.86
C LYS A 29 9.38 0.29 -5.87
N PRO A 30 8.86 -0.11 -7.04
CA PRO A 30 7.98 -1.27 -7.16
C PRO A 30 8.63 -2.55 -6.63
N GLU A 31 9.97 -2.67 -6.67
CA GLU A 31 10.72 -3.78 -6.07
C GLU A 31 10.55 -3.85 -4.55
N VAL A 32 10.61 -2.70 -3.86
CA VAL A 32 10.40 -2.59 -2.41
C VAL A 32 8.92 -2.81 -2.08
N PHE A 33 8.02 -2.33 -2.93
CA PHE A 33 6.59 -2.58 -2.81
C PHE A 33 6.28 -4.09 -2.91
N ASP A 34 6.77 -4.78 -3.94
CA ASP A 34 6.66 -6.24 -4.07
C ASP A 34 7.29 -6.95 -2.88
N GLY A 35 8.49 -6.55 -2.43
CA GLY A 35 9.14 -7.15 -1.27
C GLY A 35 8.32 -6.99 0.02
N ALA A 36 7.73 -5.81 0.22
CA ALA A 36 6.87 -5.52 1.36
C ALA A 36 5.54 -6.30 1.32
N LEU A 37 5.00 -6.53 0.12
CA LEU A 37 3.78 -7.29 -0.11
C LEU A 37 4.03 -8.76 -0.46
N PHE A 38 5.28 -9.23 -0.43
CA PHE A 38 5.64 -10.60 -0.82
C PHE A 38 4.92 -11.65 0.02
N HIS A 39 4.66 -11.35 1.30
CA HIS A 39 3.93 -12.22 2.22
C HIS A 39 2.41 -12.01 2.17
N VAL A 40 1.91 -11.10 1.34
CA VAL A 40 0.48 -10.79 1.20
C VAL A 40 -0.10 -11.64 0.08
N HIS A 41 -0.83 -12.70 0.45
CA HIS A 41 -1.54 -13.56 -0.50
C HIS A 41 -2.84 -12.96 -1.08
N LYS A 42 -3.09 -11.67 -0.85
CA LYS A 42 -4.31 -10.99 -1.32
C LYS A 42 -4.03 -10.30 -2.65
N MET A 43 -4.98 -10.29 -3.58
CA MET A 43 -4.86 -9.50 -4.83
C MET A 43 -5.09 -7.99 -4.61
N SER A 44 -5.70 -7.62 -3.48
CA SER A 44 -6.05 -6.24 -3.15
C SER A 44 -5.71 -5.91 -1.70
N ILE A 45 -5.25 -4.69 -1.46
CA ILE A 45 -4.84 -4.18 -0.16
C ILE A 45 -5.26 -2.71 -0.03
N THR A 46 -5.49 -2.24 1.19
CA THR A 46 -5.77 -0.83 1.43
C THR A 46 -4.49 -0.01 1.39
N LYS A 47 -4.61 1.28 1.09
CA LYS A 47 -3.46 2.21 1.07
C LYS A 47 -2.77 2.25 2.44
N SER A 48 -3.52 2.19 3.55
CA SER A 48 -2.94 2.23 4.90
C SER A 48 -2.15 0.97 5.21
N GLU A 49 -2.71 -0.21 4.89
CA GLU A 49 -2.05 -1.49 5.11
C GLU A 49 -0.78 -1.61 4.26
N ALA A 50 -0.85 -1.25 2.97
CA ALA A 50 0.31 -1.22 2.10
C ALA A 50 1.41 -0.30 2.67
N LYS A 51 1.06 0.92 3.08
CA LYS A 51 2.02 1.85 3.70
C LYS A 51 2.67 1.28 4.95
N LYS A 52 1.90 0.59 5.79
CA LYS A 52 2.39 -0.02 7.03
C LYS A 52 3.38 -1.15 6.73
N LEU A 53 3.05 -2.04 5.81
CA LEU A 53 3.93 -3.13 5.39
C LEU A 53 5.22 -2.61 4.74
N ILE A 54 5.12 -1.63 3.84
CA ILE A 54 6.27 -0.98 3.21
C ILE A 54 7.16 -0.33 4.26
N SER A 55 6.58 0.40 5.20
CA SER A 55 7.34 1.01 6.29
C SER A 55 8.04 -0.03 7.16
N GLN A 56 7.38 -1.13 7.49
CA GLN A 56 7.99 -2.23 8.26
C GLN A 56 9.11 -2.91 7.48
N PHE A 57 8.94 -3.10 6.17
CA PHE A 57 9.94 -3.67 5.29
C PHE A 57 11.19 -2.79 5.22
N LEU A 58 11.01 -1.49 4.94
CA LEU A 58 12.09 -0.51 4.92
C LEU A 58 12.83 -0.45 6.26
N GLN A 59 12.11 -0.41 7.39
CA GLN A 59 12.74 -0.41 8.72
C GLN A 59 13.55 -1.67 9.02
N LYS A 60 13.15 -2.82 8.46
CA LYS A 60 13.84 -4.09 8.67
C LYS A 60 15.15 -4.18 7.90
N GLU A 61 15.27 -3.47 6.78
CA GLU A 61 16.50 -3.37 5.98
C GLU A 61 17.54 -2.38 6.57
N VAL A 62 17.16 -1.48 7.49
CA VAL A 62 18.09 -0.50 8.11
C VAL A 62 18.83 -1.05 9.35
N LYS A 63 19.11 -2.35 9.40
CA LYS A 63 19.85 -2.98 10.51
C LYS A 63 21.08 -3.73 10.05
#